data_AF-A0A1I3SV86-F1
#
_entry.id   AF-A0A1I3SV86-F1
#
_cell.length_a   1.000
_cell.length_b   1.000
_cell.length_c   1.000
_cell.angle_alpha   90.00
_cell.angle_beta   90.00
_cell.angle_gamma   90.00
#
_symmetry.space_group_name_H-M   'P 1'
#
loop_
_entity.id
_entity.type
_entity.pdbx_description
1 polymer ?
#
loop_
_entity_poly.entity_id
_entity_poly.type
_entity_poly.pdbx_seq_one_letter_code
_entity_poly.pdbx_strand_id
1 'polypeptide(L)'
;MQPSANIEYTTLPNSYFSTYLPTGKRIVFIGESTQGEFYNPVAISSAAAAKAIFGSGPLIDRLEDAIAGNCAGVYLMRIEPNAFQKAWDYLIKFPFDLIYSDALTFSDAGDLIDAFIAFAKEKEEMGQLIHGFFDAGSHDMAELRKLYIPIMNLSAPVENGIEEQGKYFSVIADQ
;
A
#
# COMPACT_ATOMS: atom_id res chain seq x y z
N MET A 1 -60.00 -22.10 -10.67
CA MET A 1 -58.84 -21.46 -10.03
C MET A 1 -57.70 -21.51 -11.04
N GLN A 2 -57.23 -20.36 -11.52
CA GLN A 2 -56.08 -20.30 -12.41
C GLN A 2 -54.81 -20.40 -11.56
N PRO A 3 -53.81 -21.23 -11.92
CA PRO A 3 -52.53 -21.21 -11.22
C PRO A 3 -51.83 -19.87 -11.49
N SER A 4 -51.20 -19.31 -10.45
CA SER A 4 -50.40 -18.09 -10.53
C SER A 4 -49.19 -18.28 -11.43
N ALA A 5 -48.76 -17.21 -12.10
CA ALA A 5 -47.60 -17.21 -12.99
C ALA A 5 -46.34 -17.73 -12.27
N ASN A 6 -45.70 -18.72 -12.87
CA ASN A 6 -44.39 -19.20 -12.42
C ASN A 6 -43.34 -18.13 -12.75
N ILE A 7 -42.70 -17.58 -11.71
CA ILE A 7 -41.51 -16.75 -11.88
C ILE A 7 -40.33 -17.72 -12.08
N GLU A 8 -39.80 -17.78 -13.29
CA GLU A 8 -38.55 -18.49 -13.57
C GLU A 8 -37.37 -17.63 -13.10
N TYR A 9 -36.68 -18.08 -12.05
CA TYR A 9 -35.45 -17.46 -11.61
C TYR A 9 -34.30 -17.94 -12.49
N THR A 10 -33.86 -17.11 -13.43
CA THR A 10 -32.60 -17.35 -14.13
C THR A 10 -31.47 -17.00 -13.17
N THR A 11 -30.82 -18.00 -12.58
CA THR A 11 -29.57 -17.79 -11.87
C THR A 11 -28.51 -17.38 -12.90
N LEU A 12 -28.03 -16.14 -12.80
CA LEU A 12 -26.86 -15.72 -13.56
C LEU A 12 -25.71 -16.70 -13.25
N PRO A 13 -24.88 -17.08 -14.24
CA PRO A 13 -23.78 -17.98 -14.00
C PRO A 13 -22.95 -17.41 -12.86
N ASN A 14 -22.77 -18.21 -11.80
CA ASN A 14 -21.94 -17.85 -10.67
C ASN A 14 -20.56 -17.46 -11.20
N SER A 15 -20.30 -16.16 -11.30
CA SER A 15 -18.93 -15.66 -11.47
C SER A 15 -18.23 -15.98 -10.16
N TYR A 16 -17.51 -17.09 -10.15
CA TYR A 16 -16.57 -17.41 -9.09
C TYR A 16 -15.49 -16.32 -9.10
N PHE A 17 -15.70 -15.26 -8.34
CA PHE A 17 -14.58 -14.46 -7.87
C PHE A 17 -13.81 -15.36 -6.92
N SER A 18 -12.68 -15.89 -7.39
CA SER A 18 -11.67 -16.44 -6.50
C SER A 18 -11.18 -15.30 -5.61
N THR A 19 -11.81 -15.08 -4.46
CA THR A 19 -11.41 -14.09 -3.45
C THR A 19 -10.14 -14.51 -2.70
N TYR A 20 -9.54 -15.64 -3.07
CA TYR A 20 -8.20 -16.02 -2.63
C TYR A 20 -7.18 -15.36 -3.56
N LEU A 21 -6.90 -14.09 -3.32
CA LEU A 21 -5.61 -13.53 -3.75
C LEU A 21 -4.54 -14.20 -2.89
N PRO A 22 -3.53 -14.85 -3.49
CA PRO A 22 -2.44 -15.44 -2.73
C PRO A 22 -1.79 -14.38 -1.84
N THR A 23 -1.53 -14.74 -0.58
CA THR A 23 -0.72 -13.91 0.33
C THR A 23 0.58 -13.50 -0.35
N GLY A 24 0.97 -12.23 -0.21
CA GLY A 24 2.18 -11.68 -0.82
C GLY A 24 2.01 -11.07 -2.22
N LYS A 25 0.78 -10.81 -2.66
CA LYS A 25 0.52 -10.21 -4.00
C LYS A 25 -0.46 -9.04 -3.99
N ARG A 26 -0.79 -8.48 -2.82
CA ARG A 26 -1.66 -7.32 -2.67
C ARG A 26 -0.85 -6.09 -2.32
N ILE A 27 -0.86 -5.10 -3.19
CA ILE A 27 -0.19 -3.82 -3.00
C ILE A 27 -1.22 -2.70 -2.87
N VAL A 28 -1.00 -1.83 -1.90
CA VAL A 28 -1.74 -0.57 -1.74
C VAL A 28 -0.81 0.59 -2.10
N PHE A 29 -1.23 1.41 -3.05
CA PHE A 29 -0.61 2.70 -3.30
C PHE A 29 -1.42 3.77 -2.58
N ILE A 30 -0.75 4.60 -1.79
CA ILE A 30 -1.35 5.75 -1.13
C ILE A 30 -0.72 7.02 -1.70
N GLY A 31 -1.54 8.04 -1.96
CA GLY A 31 -1.05 9.26 -2.58
C GLY A 31 -2.16 10.25 -2.90
N GLU A 32 -1.74 11.42 -3.38
CA GLU A 32 -2.65 12.48 -3.76
C GLU A 32 -3.24 12.23 -5.16
N SER A 33 -4.51 12.61 -5.31
CA SER A 33 -5.21 12.61 -6.59
C SER A 33 -6.26 13.73 -6.64
N THR A 34 -6.71 14.06 -7.84
CA THR A 34 -7.70 15.12 -8.07
C THR A 34 -9.12 14.70 -7.67
N GLN A 35 -9.46 13.41 -7.83
CA GLN A 35 -10.79 12.85 -7.57
C GLN A 35 -10.71 11.58 -6.73
N GLY A 36 -11.87 11.04 -6.33
CA GLY A 36 -11.98 9.83 -5.52
C GLY A 36 -12.26 10.13 -4.04
N GLU A 37 -12.80 9.14 -3.35
CA GLU A 37 -13.05 9.22 -1.90
C GLU A 37 -11.73 9.12 -1.13
N PHE A 38 -11.60 9.92 -0.08
CA PHE A 38 -10.42 9.87 0.79
C PHE A 38 -10.46 8.63 1.69
N TYR A 39 -9.30 8.02 1.91
CA TYR A 39 -9.08 6.94 2.87
C TYR A 39 -9.91 5.66 2.60
N ASN A 40 -10.33 5.46 1.36
CA ASN A 40 -11.02 4.26 0.92
C ASN A 40 -10.17 3.51 -0.13
N PRO A 41 -9.56 2.36 0.21
CA PRO A 41 -8.81 1.56 -0.75
C PRO A 41 -9.71 0.97 -1.83
N VAL A 42 -9.47 1.33 -3.09
CA VAL A 42 -10.23 0.86 -4.24
C VAL A 42 -9.39 -0.10 -5.06
N ALA A 43 -9.94 -1.29 -5.36
CA ALA A 43 -9.29 -2.26 -6.22
C ALA A 43 -9.24 -1.76 -7.67
N ILE A 44 -8.07 -1.79 -8.29
CA ILE A 44 -7.83 -1.29 -9.64
C ILE A 44 -7.33 -2.43 -10.53
N SER A 45 -7.98 -2.58 -11.68
CA SER A 45 -7.64 -3.58 -12.70
C SER A 45 -6.94 -3.00 -13.93
N SER A 46 -6.90 -1.66 -14.08
CA SER A 46 -6.26 -0.99 -15.21
C SER A 46 -5.99 0.49 -14.91
N ALA A 47 -5.01 1.08 -15.59
CA ALA A 47 -4.74 2.51 -15.52
C ALA A 47 -5.94 3.36 -15.98
N ALA A 48 -6.74 2.87 -16.94
CA ALA A 48 -7.95 3.54 -17.38
C ALA A 48 -9.02 3.61 -16.28
N ALA A 49 -9.22 2.51 -15.53
CA ALA A 49 -10.13 2.49 -14.39
C ALA A 49 -9.66 3.45 -13.28
N ALA A 50 -8.35 3.49 -13.01
CA ALA A 50 -7.78 4.41 -12.05
C ALA A 50 -8.02 5.88 -12.44
N LYS A 51 -7.74 6.23 -13.71
CA LYS A 51 -7.98 7.59 -14.24
C LYS A 51 -9.45 7.99 -14.17
N ALA A 52 -10.37 7.05 -14.40
CA ALA A 52 -11.81 7.32 -14.30
C ALA A 52 -12.29 7.60 -12.87
N ILE A 53 -11.66 7.00 -11.86
CA ILE A 53 -12.05 7.11 -10.44
C ILE A 53 -11.32 8.26 -9.74
N PHE A 54 -10.01 8.37 -9.97
CA PHE A 54 -9.11 9.26 -9.24
C PHE A 54 -8.67 10.48 -10.06
N GLY A 55 -9.00 10.52 -11.36
CA GLY A 55 -8.61 11.59 -12.27
C GLY A 55 -7.12 11.52 -12.62
N SER A 56 -6.41 12.62 -12.39
CA SER A 56 -4.95 12.71 -12.49
C SER A 56 -4.29 12.90 -11.12
N GLY A 57 -2.98 12.66 -11.07
CA GLY A 57 -2.12 12.91 -9.93
C GLY A 57 -1.01 11.87 -9.79
N PRO A 58 -0.06 12.10 -8.87
CA PRO A 58 1.08 11.21 -8.63
C PRO A 58 0.69 9.75 -8.34
N LEU A 59 -0.44 9.56 -7.65
CA LEU A 59 -1.01 8.24 -7.37
C LEU A 59 -1.28 7.40 -8.64
N ILE A 60 -1.57 8.06 -9.76
CA ILE A 60 -1.88 7.42 -11.04
C ILE A 60 -0.61 7.15 -11.84
N ASP A 61 0.36 8.04 -11.78
CA ASP A 61 1.61 7.92 -12.56
C ASP A 61 2.39 6.67 -12.14
N ARG A 62 2.40 6.36 -10.83
CA ARG A 62 3.07 5.16 -10.28
C ARG A 62 2.32 3.85 -10.49
N LEU A 63 1.04 3.90 -10.85
CA LEU A 63 0.23 2.70 -11.11
C LEU A 63 0.65 2.00 -12.40
N GLU A 64 1.06 2.74 -13.43
CA GLU A 64 1.40 2.17 -14.75
C GLU A 64 2.56 1.17 -14.62
N ASP A 65 3.56 1.48 -13.79
CA ASP A 65 4.69 0.59 -13.47
C ASP A 65 4.25 -0.66 -12.69
N ALA A 66 3.35 -0.48 -11.71
CA ALA A 66 2.86 -1.56 -10.86
C ALA A 66 2.03 -2.60 -11.63
N ILE A 67 1.22 -2.15 -12.59
CA ILE A 67 0.42 -3.03 -13.46
C ILE A 67 1.33 -3.84 -14.39
N ALA A 68 2.40 -3.24 -14.92
CA ALA A 68 3.37 -3.95 -15.74
C ALA A 68 4.09 -5.10 -14.98
N GLY A 69 4.25 -4.95 -13.65
CA GLY A 69 4.87 -5.94 -12.77
C GLY A 69 4.02 -7.19 -12.43
N ASN A 70 2.79 -7.30 -12.95
CA ASN A 70 1.89 -8.45 -12.74
C ASN A 70 1.54 -8.73 -11.26
N CYS A 71 1.35 -7.68 -10.46
CA CYS A 71 0.80 -7.77 -9.11
C CYS A 71 -0.66 -8.29 -9.15
N ALA A 72 -0.99 -9.28 -8.31
CA ALA A 72 -2.30 -9.94 -8.38
C ALA A 72 -3.46 -9.09 -7.82
N GLY A 73 -3.17 -8.16 -6.90
CA GLY A 73 -4.15 -7.20 -6.39
C GLY A 73 -3.53 -5.83 -6.21
N VAL A 74 -3.97 -4.86 -6.99
CA VAL A 74 -3.54 -3.46 -6.87
C VAL A 74 -4.69 -2.65 -6.31
N TYR A 75 -4.42 -1.91 -5.24
CA TYR A 75 -5.36 -1.01 -4.61
C TYR A 75 -4.80 0.40 -4.60
N LEU A 76 -5.65 1.38 -4.89
CA LEU A 76 -5.31 2.79 -4.76
C LEU A 76 -6.13 3.40 -3.62
N MET A 77 -5.49 4.21 -2.79
CA MET A 77 -6.17 4.99 -1.77
C MET A 77 -5.72 6.45 -1.84
N ARG A 78 -6.69 7.34 -2.06
CA ARG A 78 -6.46 8.77 -2.04
C ARG A 78 -6.30 9.26 -0.61
N ILE A 79 -5.32 10.13 -0.38
CA ILE A 79 -5.08 10.79 0.91
C ILE A 79 -5.12 12.31 0.78
N GLU A 80 -5.33 13.00 1.90
CA GLU A 80 -5.05 14.43 1.99
C GLU A 80 -3.53 14.68 1.97
N PRO A 81 -3.07 15.90 1.58
CA PRO A 81 -1.65 16.21 1.53
C PRO A 81 -0.95 15.92 2.87
N ASN A 82 0.14 15.15 2.81
CA ASN A 82 0.95 14.73 3.95
C ASN A 82 0.19 13.93 5.04
N ALA A 83 -1.00 13.39 4.76
CA ALA A 83 -1.83 12.67 5.73
C ALA A 83 -1.58 11.16 5.78
N PHE A 84 -0.31 10.73 5.73
CA PHE A 84 0.08 9.32 5.67
C PHE A 84 -0.34 8.51 6.89
N GLN A 85 -0.16 9.07 8.09
CA GLN A 85 -0.54 8.39 9.33
C GLN A 85 -2.04 8.09 9.39
N LYS A 86 -2.86 9.06 8.99
CA LYS A 86 -4.31 8.88 8.87
C LYS A 86 -4.65 7.78 7.86
N ALA A 87 -3.90 7.66 6.76
CA ALA A 87 -4.06 6.54 5.84
C ALA A 87 -3.77 5.18 6.50
N TRP A 88 -2.72 5.08 7.31
CA TRP A 88 -2.39 3.84 8.01
C TRP A 88 -3.46 3.43 9.03
N ASP A 89 -4.08 4.40 9.72
CA ASP A 89 -5.21 4.14 10.63
C ASP A 89 -6.39 3.45 9.92
N TYR A 90 -6.70 3.85 8.69
CA TYR A 90 -7.74 3.21 7.89
C TYR A 90 -7.29 1.84 7.35
N LEU A 91 -6.01 1.72 7.03
CA LEU A 91 -5.44 0.48 6.52
C LEU A 91 -5.22 -0.60 7.58
N ILE A 92 -5.29 -0.28 8.88
CA ILE A 92 -5.01 -1.25 9.95
C ILE A 92 -5.87 -2.52 9.85
N LYS A 93 -7.14 -2.39 9.45
CA LYS A 93 -8.05 -3.54 9.23
C LYS A 93 -8.10 -4.00 7.77
N PHE A 94 -7.55 -3.22 6.84
CA PHE A 94 -7.58 -3.53 5.42
C PHE A 94 -6.51 -4.58 5.09
N PRO A 95 -6.84 -5.66 4.36
CA PRO A 95 -5.89 -6.74 4.14
C PRO A 95 -5.00 -6.47 2.91
N PHE A 96 -3.71 -6.21 3.13
CA PHE A 96 -2.69 -6.05 2.08
C PHE A 96 -1.34 -6.63 2.53
N ASP A 97 -0.38 -6.73 1.61
CA ASP A 97 0.96 -7.27 1.89
C ASP A 97 2.05 -6.22 1.66
N LEU A 98 1.87 -5.38 0.63
CA LEU A 98 2.81 -4.35 0.22
C LEU A 98 2.15 -2.97 0.28
N ILE A 99 2.90 -1.95 0.65
CA ILE A 99 2.44 -0.57 0.61
C ILE A 99 3.50 0.35 0.02
N TYR A 100 3.07 1.20 -0.90
CA TYR A 100 3.87 2.28 -1.46
C TYR A 100 3.22 3.61 -1.10
N SER A 101 4.00 4.51 -0.53
CA SER A 101 3.56 5.85 -0.12
C SER A 101 4.17 6.88 -1.05
N ASP A 102 3.35 7.43 -1.95
CA ASP A 102 3.83 8.40 -2.91
C ASP A 102 4.30 9.69 -2.24
N ALA A 103 5.38 10.28 -2.76
CA ALA A 103 6.03 11.49 -2.26
C ALA A 103 6.59 11.40 -0.82
N LEU A 104 6.59 10.22 -0.21
CA LEU A 104 7.22 9.99 1.10
C LEU A 104 8.67 9.53 0.92
N THR A 105 9.61 10.44 1.20
CA THR A 105 11.05 10.15 1.15
C THR A 105 11.58 9.75 2.52
N PHE A 106 12.44 8.73 2.58
CA PHE A 106 13.09 8.29 3.81
C PHE A 106 14.00 9.39 4.40
N SER A 107 14.59 10.23 3.55
CA SER A 107 15.48 11.33 3.95
C SER A 107 14.83 12.38 4.85
N ASP A 108 13.54 12.67 4.62
CA ASP A 108 12.88 13.84 5.20
C ASP A 108 11.75 13.49 6.19
N ALA A 109 11.55 12.19 6.44
CA ALA A 109 10.34 11.68 7.08
C ALA A 109 10.58 10.88 8.36
N GLY A 110 11.58 11.23 9.17
CA GLY A 110 11.96 10.46 10.38
C GLY A 110 10.79 10.04 11.27
N ASP A 111 9.95 11.00 11.69
CA ASP A 111 8.77 10.73 12.54
C ASP A 111 7.73 9.82 11.85
N LEU A 112 7.60 9.94 10.53
CA LEU A 112 6.68 9.11 9.74
C LEU A 112 7.21 7.69 9.56
N ILE A 113 8.54 7.50 9.47
CA ILE A 113 9.15 6.16 9.45
C ILE A 113 8.90 5.44 10.77
N ASP A 114 9.10 6.11 11.90
CA ASP A 114 8.81 5.52 13.22
C ASP A 114 7.33 5.17 13.36
N ALA A 115 6.44 6.05 12.91
CA ALA A 115 5.00 5.79 12.86
C ALA A 115 4.64 4.63 11.93
N PHE A 116 5.32 4.47 10.78
CA PHE A 116 5.13 3.33 9.89
C PHE A 116 5.59 2.01 10.53
N ILE A 117 6.73 2.02 11.23
CA ILE A 117 7.23 0.84 11.95
C ILE A 117 6.22 0.42 13.02
N ALA A 118 5.65 1.36 13.78
CA ALA A 118 4.61 1.08 14.76
C ALA A 118 3.36 0.46 14.11
N PHE A 119 2.91 1.03 13.00
CA PHE A 119 1.80 0.47 12.21
C PHE A 119 2.09 -0.95 11.70
N ALA A 120 3.30 -1.21 11.20
CA ALA A 120 3.70 -2.52 10.70
C ALA A 120 3.81 -3.57 11.83
N LYS A 121 4.26 -3.17 13.02
CA LYS A 121 4.25 -4.00 14.24
C LYS A 121 2.81 -4.36 14.64
N GLU A 122 1.90 -3.40 14.67
CA GLU A 122 0.49 -3.65 15.00
C GLU A 122 -0.15 -4.63 14.00
N LYS A 123 0.13 -4.47 12.71
CA LYS A 123 -0.27 -5.42 11.66
C LYS A 123 0.28 -6.83 11.90
N GLU A 124 1.56 -6.94 12.25
CA GLU A 124 2.21 -8.23 12.55
C GLU A 124 1.55 -8.92 13.75
N GLU A 125 1.23 -8.18 14.81
CA GLU A 125 0.49 -8.68 15.98
C GLU A 125 -0.92 -9.18 15.61
N MET A 126 -1.55 -8.56 14.60
CA MET A 126 -2.81 -9.02 14.01
C MET A 126 -2.66 -10.22 13.06
N GLY A 127 -1.44 -10.76 12.90
CA GLY A 127 -1.14 -11.91 12.05
C GLY A 127 -0.92 -11.57 10.58
N GLN A 128 -0.69 -10.30 10.24
CA GLN A 128 -0.45 -9.84 8.87
C GLN A 128 0.90 -9.13 8.77
N LEU A 129 1.89 -9.80 8.17
CA LEU A 129 3.16 -9.15 7.84
C LEU A 129 2.99 -8.24 6.61
N ILE A 130 3.39 -6.98 6.75
CA ILE A 130 3.39 -6.01 5.65
C ILE A 130 4.81 -5.52 5.36
N HIS A 131 5.04 -5.02 4.15
CA HIS A 131 6.30 -4.40 3.76
C HIS A 131 6.07 -3.08 3.01
N GLY A 132 6.79 -2.03 3.44
CA GLY A 132 6.75 -0.70 2.83
C GLY A 132 7.87 -0.47 1.81
N PHE A 133 7.61 0.39 0.84
CA PHE A 133 8.62 0.92 -0.08
C PHE A 133 8.69 2.44 0.07
N PHE A 134 9.88 2.95 0.37
CA PHE A 134 10.15 4.38 0.50
C PHE A 134 11.24 4.80 -0.47
N ASP A 135 11.07 5.98 -1.07
CA ASP A 135 12.09 6.60 -1.90
C ASP A 135 13.22 7.13 -1.01
N ALA A 136 14.47 6.98 -1.43
CA ALA A 136 15.63 7.56 -0.76
C ALA A 136 15.68 9.10 -0.86
N GLY A 137 14.95 9.70 -1.79
CA GLY A 137 14.86 11.15 -2.02
C GLY A 137 16.03 11.76 -2.80
N SER A 138 17.09 10.99 -3.06
CA SER A 138 18.24 11.41 -3.84
C SER A 138 18.90 10.23 -4.55
N HIS A 139 19.40 10.47 -5.75
CA HIS A 139 20.24 9.52 -6.50
C HIS A 139 21.75 9.79 -6.32
N ASP A 140 22.12 10.86 -5.61
CA ASP A 140 23.51 11.20 -5.36
C ASP A 140 24.12 10.30 -4.27
N MET A 141 25.25 9.66 -4.58
CA MET A 141 25.89 8.72 -3.67
C MET A 141 26.41 9.36 -2.38
N ALA A 142 26.75 10.66 -2.38
CA ALA A 142 27.18 11.33 -1.15
C ALA A 142 25.98 11.61 -0.24
N GLU A 143 24.84 12.00 -0.79
CA GLU A 143 23.57 12.12 -0.07
C GLU A 143 23.07 10.76 0.44
N LEU A 144 23.09 9.70 -0.38
CA LEU A 144 22.65 8.35 0.02
C LEU A 144 23.45 7.78 1.19
N ARG A 145 24.75 8.09 1.28
CA ARG A 145 25.57 7.68 2.44
C ARG A 145 25.09 8.27 3.75
N LYS A 146 24.40 9.42 3.73
CA LYS A 146 23.83 10.02 4.94
C LYS A 146 22.71 9.14 5.52
N LEU A 147 22.06 8.31 4.70
CA LEU A 147 21.00 7.38 5.13
C LEU A 147 21.54 6.15 5.85
N TYR A 148 22.83 5.83 5.74
CA TYR A 148 23.40 4.62 6.32
C TYR A 148 23.30 4.60 7.84
N ILE A 149 23.57 5.73 8.52
CA ILE A 149 23.48 5.81 9.98
C ILE A 149 22.03 5.60 10.44
N PRO A 150 21.03 6.35 9.91
CA PRO A 150 19.62 6.07 10.19
C PRO A 150 19.22 4.61 9.96
N ILE A 151 19.62 4.01 8.83
CA ILE A 151 19.29 2.62 8.50
C ILE A 151 19.92 1.63 9.50
N MET A 152 21.19 1.82 9.87
CA MET A 152 21.84 0.96 10.87
C MET A 152 21.16 1.05 12.24
N ASN A 153 20.66 2.22 12.62
CA ASN A 153 19.99 2.42 13.90
C ASN A 153 18.63 1.68 14.00
N LEU A 154 18.10 1.17 12.89
CA LEU A 154 16.92 0.32 12.87
C LEU A 154 17.21 -1.12 13.33
N SER A 155 18.47 -1.46 13.59
CA SER A 155 18.87 -2.72 14.18
C SER A 155 19.57 -2.46 15.50
N ALA A 156 18.89 -2.74 16.61
CA ALA A 156 19.40 -2.45 17.94
C ALA A 156 19.49 -3.71 18.81
N PRO A 157 20.56 -3.90 19.59
CA PRO A 157 20.61 -4.97 20.58
C PRO A 157 19.58 -4.70 21.69
N VAL A 158 18.84 -5.74 22.06
CA VAL A 158 17.89 -5.76 23.19
C VAL A 158 18.24 -6.91 24.13
N GLU A 159 17.67 -6.93 25.33
CA GLU A 159 18.01 -7.90 26.40
C GLU A 159 17.99 -9.37 25.92
N ASN A 160 17.10 -9.70 24.97
CA ASN A 160 16.90 -11.05 24.45
C ASN A 160 17.31 -11.24 22.98
N GLY A 161 18.15 -10.37 22.41
CA GLY A 161 18.64 -10.53 21.04
C GLY A 161 18.86 -9.22 20.30
N ILE A 162 18.44 -9.18 19.03
CA ILE A 162 18.50 -8.00 18.17
C ILE A 162 17.06 -7.69 17.76
N GLU A 163 16.64 -6.45 17.98
CA GLU A 163 15.40 -5.93 17.40
C GLU A 163 15.71 -5.38 16.01
N GLU A 164 15.14 -5.98 14.98
CA GLU A 164 15.30 -5.57 13.58
C GLU A 164 14.06 -4.82 13.11
N GLN A 165 14.01 -3.51 13.34
CA GLN A 165 12.93 -2.64 12.88
C GLN A 165 13.01 -2.37 11.37
N GLY A 166 14.20 -2.50 10.77
CA GLY A 166 14.40 -2.35 9.33
C GLY A 166 13.71 -3.44 8.48
N LYS A 167 13.21 -4.52 9.09
CA LYS A 167 12.55 -5.62 8.37
C LYS A 167 11.24 -5.21 7.68
N TYR A 168 10.64 -4.10 8.11
CA TYR A 168 9.30 -3.67 7.66
C TYR A 168 9.31 -2.88 6.35
N PHE A 169 10.47 -2.47 5.83
CA PHE A 169 10.50 -1.69 4.60
C PHE A 169 11.82 -1.79 3.83
N SER A 170 11.76 -1.37 2.57
CA SER A 170 12.92 -1.16 1.72
C SER A 170 13.03 0.32 1.36
N VAL A 171 14.25 0.85 1.39
CA VAL A 171 14.58 2.19 0.87
C VAL A 171 15.18 2.03 -0.52
N ILE A 172 14.60 2.70 -1.51
CA ILE A 172 14.95 2.55 -2.93
C ILE A 172 15.52 3.88 -3.44
N ALA A 173 16.70 3.81 -4.06
CA ALA A 173 17.41 4.98 -4.59
C ALA A 173 17.40 5.06 -6.13
N ASP A 174 16.65 4.20 -6.81
CA ASP A 174 16.52 4.17 -8.27
C ASP A 174 15.09 3.73 -8.58
N GLN A 175 14.20 4.71 -8.78
CA GLN A 175 12.80 4.50 -9.19
C GLN A 175 12.51 5.27 -10.45
#